data_AF-A0AA38IYK8-F1
#
_entry.id   AF-A0AA38IYK8-F1
#
_cell.length_a   1.000
_cell.length_b   1.000
_cell.length_c   1.000
_cell.angle_alpha   90.00
_cell.angle_beta   90.00
_cell.angle_gamma   90.00
#
_symmetry.space_group_name_H-M   'P 1'
#
loop_
_entity.id
_entity.type
_entity.pdbx_description
1 polymer ?
#
loop_
_entity_poly.entity_id
_entity_poly.type
_entity_poly.pdbx_seq_one_letter_code
_entity_poly.pdbx_strand_id
1 'polypeptide(L)'
;MSTNFCALILLTLATFSLQSNNDNFFVVSTTESTNNLDTNTNTQQAPTNCKEIQKQGHRISGIYTIMPRYALVPFKVYCNMRTQGGGWTVIMNRYDGSQDFYLDWNSYKNGFGKLEGEFWLGLEKMHLLTGYEYNELLIELVDWDDKEVYARYKTFKVGTAEDQYTMEILRGYSGTAGDYFSQEAGMKFTTKDRDNDLWAEGNCADWSNAGWWYRSCKRTHLSGKLLGKTFPPSDIWKRTYWIGSNGKDYSLKEVRMMVRPLRPDL
;
A
#
# COMPACT_ATOMS: atom_id res chain seq x y z
N MET A 1 -22.96 -51.37 53.91
CA MET A 1 -23.77 -50.51 53.02
C MET A 1 -22.79 -49.72 52.16
N SER A 2 -22.37 -50.32 51.04
CA SER A 2 -22.81 -50.00 49.66
C SER A 2 -22.34 -48.60 49.22
N THR A 3 -21.21 -48.49 48.54
CA THR A 3 -20.98 -48.58 47.06
C THR A 3 -20.77 -47.19 46.45
N ASN A 4 -19.67 -47.09 45.69
CA ASN A 4 -19.35 -46.15 44.61
C ASN A 4 -20.56 -45.54 43.89
N PHE A 5 -20.41 -44.36 43.28
CA PHE A 5 -20.41 -44.26 41.81
C PHE A 5 -19.93 -42.89 41.29
N CYS A 6 -19.15 -43.01 40.22
CA CYS A 6 -18.56 -41.99 39.37
C CYS A 6 -19.65 -41.24 38.58
N ALA A 7 -19.57 -39.90 38.50
CA ALA A 7 -20.52 -39.08 37.76
C ALA A 7 -20.06 -38.90 36.30
N LEU A 8 -20.78 -39.53 35.38
CA LEU A 8 -20.83 -39.15 33.96
C LEU A 8 -21.84 -38.01 33.82
N ILE A 9 -21.42 -36.86 33.31
CA ILE A 9 -22.33 -35.78 32.88
C ILE A 9 -22.50 -35.89 31.36
N LEU A 10 -23.70 -36.31 30.94
CA LEU A 10 -24.16 -36.28 29.56
C LEU A 10 -24.63 -34.87 29.21
N LEU A 11 -24.03 -34.26 28.18
CA LEU A 11 -24.51 -33.02 27.56
C LEU A 11 -25.76 -33.34 26.72
N THR A 12 -26.90 -32.74 27.09
CA THR A 12 -28.12 -32.70 26.28
C THR A 12 -28.02 -31.57 25.24
N LEU A 13 -28.11 -31.92 23.96
CA LEU A 13 -28.30 -30.97 22.86
C LEU A 13 -29.77 -30.50 22.85
N ALA A 14 -29.99 -29.20 23.04
CA ALA A 14 -31.28 -28.58 22.79
C ALA A 14 -31.34 -28.12 21.32
N THR A 15 -32.26 -28.68 20.56
CA THR A 15 -32.64 -28.24 19.22
C THR A 15 -33.59 -27.05 19.33
N PHE A 16 -33.26 -25.92 18.69
CA PHE A 16 -34.19 -24.80 18.53
C PHE A 16 -34.82 -24.87 17.13
N SER A 17 -36.12 -25.12 17.09
CA SER A 17 -36.98 -24.99 15.92
C SER A 17 -37.38 -23.52 15.71
N LEU A 18 -37.21 -22.98 14.51
CA LEU A 18 -37.80 -21.71 14.11
C LEU A 18 -39.25 -21.93 13.69
N GLN A 19 -40.16 -21.23 14.35
CA GLN A 19 -41.60 -21.30 14.10
C GLN A 19 -42.00 -20.12 13.20
N SER A 20 -42.55 -20.44 12.03
CA SER A 20 -43.13 -19.50 11.06
C SER A 20 -44.59 -19.24 11.42
N ASN A 21 -44.95 -17.99 11.69
CA ASN A 21 -46.35 -17.56 11.85
C ASN A 21 -46.88 -16.94 10.55
N ASN A 22 -47.72 -17.75 9.91
CA ASN A 22 -48.87 -17.54 9.04
C ASN A 22 -49.35 -16.14 8.58
N ASP A 23 -49.67 -16.15 7.28
CA ASP A 23 -50.88 -15.68 6.58
C ASP A 23 -51.03 -14.21 6.19
N ASN A 24 -50.90 -13.97 4.88
CA ASN A 24 -52.01 -13.41 4.10
C ASN A 24 -51.94 -13.83 2.63
N PHE A 25 -52.90 -14.68 2.26
CA PHE A 25 -53.21 -15.13 0.92
C PHE A 25 -54.10 -14.11 0.21
N PHE A 26 -53.66 -13.59 -0.93
CA PHE A 26 -54.54 -12.96 -1.91
C PHE A 26 -54.22 -13.54 -3.29
N VAL A 27 -55.16 -14.32 -3.82
CA VAL A 27 -55.22 -14.68 -5.25
C VAL A 27 -55.94 -13.55 -5.97
N VAL A 28 -55.27 -12.92 -6.93
CA VAL A 28 -55.92 -12.10 -7.95
C VAL A 28 -55.41 -12.53 -9.33
N SER A 29 -56.38 -12.67 -10.22
CA SER A 29 -56.37 -13.27 -11.55
C SER A 29 -55.44 -12.62 -12.57
N THR A 30 -55.08 -13.44 -13.56
CA THR A 30 -54.35 -13.13 -14.80
C THR A 30 -54.97 -11.99 -15.61
N THR A 31 -54.16 -10.97 -15.92
CA THR A 31 -54.23 -10.22 -17.18
C THR A 31 -52.81 -9.87 -17.61
N GLU A 32 -52.43 -10.31 -18.81
CA GLU A 32 -51.17 -9.96 -19.47
C GLU A 32 -51.08 -8.45 -19.70
N SER A 33 -50.00 -7.83 -19.22
CA SER A 33 -49.51 -6.58 -19.77
C SER A 33 -47.98 -6.62 -19.70
N THR A 34 -47.36 -6.67 -20.87
CA THR A 34 -45.92 -6.59 -21.07
C THR A 34 -45.38 -5.29 -20.49
N ASN A 35 -44.78 -5.35 -19.30
CA ASN A 35 -43.87 -4.32 -18.82
C ASN A 35 -42.53 -4.98 -18.53
N ASN A 36 -41.63 -4.81 -19.49
CA ASN A 36 -40.22 -5.16 -19.38
C ASN A 36 -39.61 -4.22 -18.34
N LEU A 37 -39.62 -4.64 -17.08
CA LEU A 37 -38.83 -4.00 -16.04
C LEU A 37 -37.40 -4.48 -16.23
N ASP A 38 -36.62 -3.66 -16.93
CA ASP A 38 -35.16 -3.74 -16.95
C ASP A 38 -34.65 -3.81 -15.51
N THR A 39 -34.40 -5.02 -15.03
CA THR A 39 -33.58 -5.25 -13.84
C THR A 39 -32.13 -5.04 -14.22
N ASN A 40 -31.77 -3.79 -14.55
CA ASN A 40 -30.40 -3.37 -14.63
C ASN A 40 -29.99 -2.80 -13.26
N THR A 41 -30.03 -3.65 -12.23
CA THR A 41 -29.29 -3.39 -11.00
C THR A 41 -27.82 -3.61 -11.32
N ASN A 42 -27.22 -2.66 -12.03
CA ASN A 42 -25.79 -2.55 -12.18
C ASN A 42 -25.24 -2.15 -10.80
N THR A 43 -25.08 -3.13 -9.91
CA THR A 43 -24.30 -2.98 -8.69
C THR A 43 -22.86 -2.75 -9.14
N GLN A 44 -22.54 -1.49 -9.41
CA GLN A 44 -21.22 -1.08 -9.86
C GLN A 44 -20.24 -1.50 -8.75
N GLN A 45 -19.46 -2.55 -9.02
CA GLN A 45 -18.50 -3.07 -8.06
C GLN A 45 -17.58 -1.93 -7.62
N ALA A 46 -17.36 -1.81 -6.31
CA ALA A 46 -16.51 -0.76 -5.75
C ALA A 46 -15.11 -0.85 -6.40
N PRO A 47 -14.53 0.28 -6.85
CA PRO A 47 -13.25 0.23 -7.54
C PRO A 47 -12.16 -0.28 -6.59
N THR A 48 -11.36 -1.23 -7.07
CA THR A 48 -10.30 -1.88 -6.28
C THR A 48 -9.02 -1.06 -6.22
N ASN A 49 -8.82 -0.12 -7.16
CA ASN A 49 -7.64 0.72 -7.29
C ASN A 49 -7.91 1.99 -8.12
N CYS A 50 -6.94 2.90 -8.17
CA CYS A 50 -7.04 4.14 -8.95
C CYS A 50 -7.17 3.92 -10.46
N LYS A 51 -6.72 2.77 -10.99
CA LYS A 51 -6.87 2.45 -12.42
C LYS A 51 -8.31 2.12 -12.77
N GLU A 52 -9.05 1.45 -11.89
CA GLU A 52 -10.49 1.21 -12.07
C GLU A 52 -11.31 2.49 -11.94
N ILE A 53 -10.98 3.36 -10.97
CA ILE A 53 -11.57 4.71 -10.87
C ILE A 53 -11.37 5.46 -12.19
N GLN A 54 -10.16 5.40 -12.76
CA GLN A 54 -9.90 5.98 -14.08
C GLN A 54 -10.75 5.31 -15.17
N LYS A 55 -10.89 3.99 -15.20
CA LYS A 55 -11.75 3.29 -16.19
C LYS A 55 -13.22 3.72 -16.09
N GLN A 56 -13.70 4.06 -14.90
CA GLN A 56 -15.04 4.59 -14.65
C GLN A 56 -15.24 6.04 -15.15
N GLY A 57 -14.22 6.67 -15.73
CA GLY A 57 -14.32 7.99 -16.37
C GLY A 57 -13.77 9.14 -15.52
N HIS A 58 -13.35 8.90 -14.29
CA HIS A 58 -12.73 9.94 -13.46
C HIS A 58 -11.34 10.33 -14.01
N ARG A 59 -11.07 11.64 -14.11
CA ARG A 59 -9.83 12.19 -14.68
C ARG A 59 -9.11 13.19 -13.78
N ILE A 60 -9.69 13.54 -12.64
CA ILE A 60 -9.15 14.53 -11.72
C ILE A 60 -8.30 13.81 -10.66
N SER A 61 -7.05 14.22 -10.48
CA SER A 61 -6.22 13.72 -9.38
C SER A 61 -6.80 14.18 -8.04
N GLY A 62 -6.78 13.32 -7.04
CA GLY A 62 -7.35 13.64 -5.73
C GLY A 62 -7.55 12.40 -4.88
N ILE A 63 -8.24 12.58 -3.75
CA ILE A 63 -8.53 11.48 -2.83
C ILE A 63 -9.78 10.72 -3.30
N TYR A 64 -9.64 9.41 -3.37
CA TYR A 64 -10.73 8.48 -3.67
C TYR A 64 -10.77 7.35 -2.67
N THR A 65 -11.94 6.71 -2.56
CA THR A 65 -12.12 5.49 -1.76
C THR A 65 -12.03 4.28 -2.67
N ILE A 66 -11.24 3.27 -2.28
CA ILE A 66 -11.09 2.01 -2.99
C ILE A 66 -11.35 0.83 -2.06
N MET A 67 -11.68 -0.32 -2.65
CA MET A 67 -11.85 -1.59 -1.94
C MET A 67 -11.08 -2.71 -2.67
N PRO A 68 -9.75 -2.85 -2.42
CA PRO A 68 -8.98 -3.95 -2.98
C PRO A 68 -9.60 -5.32 -2.67
N ARG A 69 -9.38 -6.32 -3.54
CA ARG A 69 -10.09 -7.61 -3.52
C ARG A 69 -10.12 -8.32 -2.16
N TYR A 70 -9.05 -8.25 -1.39
CA TYR A 70 -8.94 -8.90 -0.07
C TYR A 70 -8.99 -7.92 1.11
N ALA A 71 -9.32 -6.65 0.84
CA ALA A 71 -9.54 -5.69 1.90
C ALA A 71 -10.86 -5.99 2.62
N LEU A 72 -10.83 -6.06 3.95
CA LEU A 72 -12.04 -6.25 4.76
C LEU A 72 -12.92 -4.99 4.79
N VAL A 73 -12.31 -3.82 4.67
CA VAL A 73 -12.97 -2.52 4.66
C VAL A 73 -12.37 -1.62 3.59
N PRO A 74 -13.16 -0.74 2.96
CA PRO A 74 -12.65 0.24 2.01
C PRO A 74 -11.73 1.26 2.70
N PHE A 75 -10.80 1.83 1.95
CA PHE A 75 -9.91 2.88 2.45
C PHE A 75 -9.63 3.96 1.41
N LYS A 76 -9.20 5.14 1.89
CA LYS A 76 -8.87 6.28 1.05
C LYS A 76 -7.44 6.21 0.53
N VAL A 77 -7.25 6.63 -0.71
CA VAL A 77 -5.95 6.79 -1.39
C VAL A 77 -5.92 8.08 -2.19
N TYR A 78 -4.72 8.60 -2.45
CA TYR A 78 -4.56 9.65 -3.43
C TYR A 78 -4.32 9.02 -4.82
N CYS A 79 -5.18 9.34 -5.78
CA CYS A 79 -5.03 8.91 -7.15
C CYS A 79 -4.39 10.00 -8.02
N ASN A 80 -3.28 9.67 -8.68
CA ASN A 80 -2.71 10.51 -9.73
C ASN A 80 -3.27 10.08 -11.09
N MET A 81 -4.12 10.93 -11.67
CA MET A 81 -4.83 10.68 -12.93
C MET A 81 -4.13 11.25 -14.17
N ARG A 82 -2.96 11.89 -14.00
CA ARG A 82 -2.28 12.64 -15.07
C ARG A 82 -0.95 12.02 -15.48
N THR A 83 -0.09 11.70 -14.51
CA THR A 83 1.26 11.19 -14.75
C THR A 83 1.23 9.92 -15.60
N GLN A 84 2.00 9.88 -16.69
CA GLN A 84 2.21 8.70 -17.55
C GLN A 84 0.93 7.89 -17.83
N GLY A 85 -0.15 8.57 -18.24
CA GLY A 85 -1.44 7.95 -18.55
C GLY A 85 -2.37 7.70 -17.37
N GLY A 86 -1.99 8.12 -16.16
CA GLY A 86 -2.83 8.15 -14.97
C GLY A 86 -3.27 6.79 -14.41
N GLY A 87 -4.18 6.84 -13.44
CA GLY A 87 -4.67 5.65 -12.73
C GLY A 87 -3.64 5.10 -11.72
N TRP A 88 -2.76 5.97 -11.23
CA TRP A 88 -1.74 5.64 -10.24
C TRP A 88 -2.30 5.81 -8.83
N THR A 89 -2.05 4.83 -7.97
CA THR A 89 -2.27 4.92 -6.52
C THR A 89 -0.98 5.39 -5.86
N VAL A 90 -0.97 6.57 -5.24
CA VAL A 90 0.21 7.09 -4.56
C VAL A 90 0.40 6.36 -3.23
N ILE A 91 1.60 5.81 -3.01
CA ILE A 91 1.95 5.03 -1.82
C ILE A 91 2.90 5.78 -0.87
N MET A 92 3.64 6.77 -1.39
CA MET A 92 4.44 7.71 -0.61
C MET A 92 4.58 9.03 -1.37
N ASN A 93 4.52 10.16 -0.64
CA ASN A 93 4.71 11.51 -1.21
C ASN A 93 5.52 12.36 -0.22
N ARG A 94 6.57 13.03 -0.70
CA ARG A 94 7.50 13.90 0.06
C ARG A 94 7.83 15.14 -0.77
N TYR A 95 7.75 16.34 -0.19
CA TYR A 95 8.10 17.60 -0.87
C TYR A 95 8.39 18.78 0.08
N ASP A 96 7.98 18.75 1.36
CA ASP A 96 8.11 19.89 2.28
C ASP A 96 8.69 19.54 3.67
N GLY A 97 8.84 18.26 3.99
CA GLY A 97 9.38 17.79 5.26
C GLY A 97 8.45 17.95 6.46
N SER A 98 7.15 18.20 6.23
CA SER A 98 6.15 18.39 7.28
C SER A 98 5.79 17.11 8.05
N GLN A 99 6.07 15.94 7.48
CA GLN A 99 5.80 14.65 8.11
C GLN A 99 7.10 13.99 8.58
N ASP A 100 7.14 13.57 9.84
CA ASP A 100 8.21 12.74 10.37
C ASP A 100 8.08 11.29 9.86
N PHE A 101 9.20 10.71 9.46
CA PHE A 101 9.31 9.33 9.00
C PHE A 101 10.11 8.45 9.97
N TYR A 102 10.64 9.00 11.08
CA TYR A 102 11.28 8.21 12.13
C TYR A 102 10.28 7.56 13.10
N LEU A 103 9.38 6.76 12.53
CA LEU A 103 8.25 6.15 13.23
C LEU A 103 8.46 4.65 13.47
N ASP A 104 7.64 4.10 14.35
CA ASP A 104 7.66 2.69 14.73
C ASP A 104 7.03 1.77 13.67
N TRP A 105 7.17 0.46 13.88
CA TRP A 105 6.64 -0.58 13.00
C TRP A 105 5.14 -0.43 12.79
N ASN A 106 4.39 -0.17 13.87
CA ASN A 106 2.94 -0.08 13.81
C ASN A 106 2.48 1.13 12.98
N SER A 107 3.19 2.24 13.05
CA SER A 107 2.95 3.42 12.22
C SER A 107 3.20 3.11 10.74
N TYR A 108 4.33 2.47 10.41
CA TYR A 108 4.64 2.06 9.03
C TYR A 108 3.68 1.01 8.48
N LYS A 109 3.20 0.10 9.34
CA LYS A 109 2.17 -0.89 8.98
C LYS A 109 0.85 -0.22 8.57
N ASN A 110 0.34 0.69 9.40
CA ASN A 110 -0.98 1.28 9.24
C ASN A 110 -1.01 2.50 8.29
N GLY A 111 0.12 3.17 8.14
CA GLY A 111 0.26 4.43 7.40
C GLY A 111 0.17 5.65 8.30
N PHE A 112 0.73 6.76 7.83
CA PHE A 112 0.80 8.03 8.55
C PHE A 112 0.89 9.21 7.58
N GLY A 113 0.66 10.42 8.08
CA GLY A 113 0.61 11.64 7.29
C GLY A 113 -0.75 11.90 6.64
N LYS A 114 -0.78 12.88 5.73
CA LYS A 114 -2.00 13.35 5.07
C LYS A 114 -1.95 13.05 3.59
N LEU A 115 -3.01 12.45 3.04
CA LEU A 115 -3.07 12.09 1.61
C LEU A 115 -2.96 13.30 0.66
N GLU A 116 -3.28 14.52 1.12
CA GLU A 116 -3.09 15.77 0.36
C GLU A 116 -1.70 16.41 0.57
N GLY A 117 -0.87 15.85 1.45
CA GLY A 117 0.45 16.37 1.80
C GLY A 117 1.50 15.27 1.75
N GLU A 118 2.40 15.26 2.74
CA GLU A 118 3.34 14.16 2.91
C GLU A 118 2.71 12.98 3.65
N PHE A 119 2.94 11.76 3.15
CA PHE A 119 2.40 10.56 3.76
C PHE A 119 3.15 9.30 3.36
N TRP A 120 2.92 8.26 4.16
CA TRP A 120 3.19 6.86 3.86
C TRP A 120 1.87 6.10 3.93
N LEU A 121 1.48 5.40 2.86
CA LEU A 121 0.14 4.80 2.77
C LEU A 121 -0.10 3.71 3.84
N GLY A 122 0.95 2.99 4.21
CA GLY A 122 0.92 1.85 5.13
C GLY A 122 1.26 0.54 4.41
N LEU A 123 2.16 -0.25 5.00
CA LEU A 123 2.63 -1.52 4.44
C LEU A 123 1.48 -2.51 4.21
N GLU A 124 0.49 -2.54 5.12
CA GLU A 124 -0.68 -3.41 4.98
C GLU A 124 -1.49 -3.06 3.72
N LYS A 125 -1.70 -1.76 3.48
CA LYS A 125 -2.41 -1.30 2.28
C LYS A 125 -1.59 -1.53 1.01
N MET A 126 -0.28 -1.38 1.07
CA MET A 126 0.62 -1.70 -0.06
C MET A 126 0.59 -3.19 -0.39
N HIS A 127 0.57 -4.06 0.62
CA HIS A 127 0.39 -5.50 0.43
C HIS A 127 -0.97 -5.81 -0.22
N LEU A 128 -2.07 -5.24 0.28
CA LEU A 128 -3.40 -5.43 -0.31
C LEU A 128 -3.50 -4.96 -1.77
N LEU A 129 -2.77 -3.90 -2.14
CA LEU A 129 -2.72 -3.38 -3.51
C LEU A 129 -1.87 -4.25 -4.44
N THR A 130 -0.73 -4.76 -3.96
CA THR A 130 0.31 -5.39 -4.80
C THR A 130 0.37 -6.92 -4.69
N GLY A 131 -0.30 -7.50 -3.71
CA GLY A 131 -0.22 -8.93 -3.40
C GLY A 131 -1.11 -9.82 -4.27
N TYR A 132 -2.22 -9.29 -4.80
CA TYR A 132 -3.18 -10.04 -5.62
C TYR A 132 -2.82 -10.07 -7.11
N GLU A 133 -2.44 -8.91 -7.66
CA GLU A 133 -2.06 -8.77 -9.08
C GLU A 133 -0.72 -8.05 -9.21
N TYR A 134 0.00 -8.30 -10.29
CA TYR A 134 1.25 -7.61 -10.53
C TYR A 134 0.99 -6.11 -10.70
N ASN A 135 1.69 -5.31 -9.90
CA ASN A 135 1.66 -3.87 -10.02
C ASN A 135 2.99 -3.37 -10.56
N GLU A 136 2.96 -2.37 -11.41
CA GLU A 136 4.14 -1.58 -11.68
C GLU A 136 4.34 -0.53 -10.59
N LEU A 137 5.61 -0.20 -10.34
CA LEU A 137 6.02 0.87 -9.43
C LEU A 137 6.64 2.01 -10.26
N LEU A 138 6.21 3.23 -9.99
CA LEU A 138 6.84 4.45 -10.50
C LEU A 138 7.34 5.29 -9.32
N ILE A 139 8.61 5.66 -9.38
CA ILE A 139 9.28 6.55 -8.44
C ILE A 139 9.67 7.81 -9.21
N GLU A 140 9.08 8.95 -8.84
CA GLU A 140 9.43 10.28 -9.36
C GLU A 140 10.33 10.99 -8.34
N LEU A 141 11.41 11.61 -8.83
CA LEU A 141 12.42 12.28 -8.02
C LEU A 141 12.68 13.68 -8.60
N VAL A 142 12.67 14.69 -7.74
CA VAL A 142 12.99 16.07 -8.11
C VAL A 142 14.13 16.55 -7.23
N ASP A 143 15.14 17.15 -7.85
CA ASP A 143 16.23 17.79 -7.13
C ASP A 143 16.04 19.31 -6.98
N TRP A 144 17.01 19.95 -6.32
CA TRP A 144 16.95 21.39 -6.05
C TRP A 144 17.43 22.27 -7.21
N ASP A 145 17.75 21.68 -8.36
CA ASP A 145 17.93 22.38 -9.64
C ASP A 145 16.71 22.12 -10.56
N ASP A 146 15.60 21.67 -9.96
CA ASP A 146 14.33 21.31 -10.61
C ASP A 146 14.49 20.25 -11.71
N LYS A 147 15.55 19.42 -11.64
CA LYS A 147 15.73 18.28 -12.52
C LYS A 147 14.83 17.14 -12.06
N GLU A 148 13.92 16.74 -12.94
CA GLU A 148 13.04 15.60 -12.74
C GLU A 148 13.63 14.33 -13.36
N VAL A 149 13.73 13.26 -12.57
CA VAL A 149 14.08 11.91 -13.05
C VAL A 149 13.13 10.88 -12.47
N TYR A 150 13.08 9.70 -13.08
CA TYR A 150 12.22 8.62 -12.57
C TYR A 150 12.88 7.24 -12.67
N ALA A 151 12.43 6.34 -11.79
CA ALA A 151 12.67 4.92 -11.86
C ALA A 151 11.33 4.19 -11.94
N ARG A 152 11.16 3.31 -12.91
CA ARG A 152 9.95 2.52 -13.13
C ARG A 152 10.28 1.05 -13.14
N TYR A 153 9.52 0.25 -12.40
CA TYR A 153 9.65 -1.19 -12.34
C TYR A 153 8.38 -1.82 -12.86
N LYS A 154 8.50 -2.73 -13.84
CA LYS A 154 7.35 -3.46 -14.41
C LYS A 154 6.58 -4.22 -13.34
N THR A 155 7.27 -4.83 -12.38
CA THR A 155 6.62 -5.58 -11.30
C THR A 155 7.18 -5.18 -9.94
N PHE A 156 6.26 -4.96 -9.01
CA PHE A 156 6.48 -4.60 -7.62
C PHE A 156 5.46 -5.34 -6.74
N LYS A 157 5.94 -6.03 -5.71
CA LYS A 157 5.10 -6.76 -4.76
C LYS A 157 5.68 -6.63 -3.35
N VAL A 158 4.81 -6.29 -2.41
CA VAL A 158 5.10 -6.28 -0.97
C VAL A 158 4.48 -7.52 -0.34
N GLY A 159 5.28 -8.25 0.44
CA GLY A 159 4.86 -9.45 1.15
C GLY A 159 3.92 -9.20 2.33
N THR A 160 3.53 -10.28 3.00
CA THR A 160 2.61 -10.25 4.14
C THR A 160 3.29 -9.69 5.41
N ALA A 161 2.51 -9.51 6.49
CA ALA A 161 3.06 -9.16 7.79
C ALA A 161 3.94 -10.28 8.37
N GLU A 162 3.59 -11.54 8.10
CA GLU A 162 4.35 -12.74 8.47
C GLU A 162 5.72 -12.75 7.79
N ASP A 163 5.74 -12.34 6.51
CA ASP A 163 6.96 -12.15 5.70
C ASP A 163 7.67 -10.81 5.98
N GLN A 164 7.29 -10.11 7.05
CA GLN A 164 7.86 -8.81 7.45
C GLN A 164 7.84 -7.76 6.33
N TYR A 165 6.76 -7.77 5.55
CA TYR A 165 6.53 -6.89 4.41
C TYR A 165 7.72 -6.85 3.44
N THR A 166 8.33 -8.00 3.18
CA THR A 166 9.45 -8.14 2.25
C THR A 166 9.13 -7.51 0.90
N MET A 167 10.10 -6.81 0.29
CA MET A 167 10.00 -6.41 -1.12
C MET A 167 10.21 -7.64 -2.01
N GLU A 168 9.20 -8.49 -2.08
CA GLU A 168 9.26 -9.82 -2.70
C GLU A 168 9.61 -9.75 -4.19
N ILE A 169 9.04 -8.78 -4.90
CA ILE A 169 9.27 -8.58 -6.32
C ILE A 169 9.59 -7.12 -6.57
N LEU A 170 10.69 -6.89 -7.27
CA LEU A 170 11.05 -5.61 -7.88
C LEU A 170 11.82 -5.92 -9.17
N ARG A 171 11.19 -5.82 -10.34
CA ARG A 171 11.82 -6.23 -11.62
C ARG A 171 11.41 -5.36 -12.79
N GLY A 172 12.20 -5.47 -13.86
CA GLY A 172 11.93 -4.79 -15.13
C GLY A 172 12.12 -3.29 -15.04
N TYR A 173 13.26 -2.86 -14.51
CA TYR A 173 13.63 -1.46 -14.42
C TYR A 173 13.61 -0.77 -15.80
N SER A 174 13.12 0.46 -15.83
CA SER A 174 13.34 1.45 -16.88
C SER A 174 13.29 2.84 -16.26
N GLY A 175 13.85 3.84 -16.94
CA GLY A 175 13.81 5.24 -16.48
C GLY A 175 15.16 5.93 -16.50
N THR A 176 15.16 7.18 -16.08
CA THR A 176 16.29 8.12 -16.20
C THR A 176 17.09 8.28 -14.90
N ALA A 177 16.62 7.73 -13.77
CA ALA A 177 17.28 7.86 -12.47
C ALA A 177 18.45 6.88 -12.24
N GLY A 178 18.58 5.85 -13.08
CA GLY A 178 19.46 4.69 -12.87
C GLY A 178 18.89 3.69 -11.87
N ASP A 179 19.22 2.40 -12.01
CA ASP A 179 18.67 1.35 -11.15
C ASP A 179 19.53 1.10 -9.91
N TYR A 180 19.16 1.73 -8.80
CA TYR A 180 19.83 1.52 -7.52
C TYR A 180 18.93 0.82 -6.50
N PHE A 181 17.61 0.95 -6.63
CA PHE A 181 16.64 0.36 -5.70
C PHE A 181 16.51 -1.17 -5.86
N SER A 182 16.91 -1.73 -7.00
CA SER A 182 17.02 -3.18 -7.17
C SER A 182 18.04 -3.83 -6.22
N GLN A 183 18.98 -3.07 -5.63
CA GLN A 183 19.94 -3.63 -4.67
C GLN A 183 19.31 -3.97 -3.32
N GLU A 184 18.16 -3.37 -3.01
CA GLU A 184 17.34 -3.64 -1.84
C GLU A 184 16.24 -4.68 -2.11
N ALA A 185 16.13 -5.22 -3.34
CA ALA A 185 15.15 -6.25 -3.68
C ALA A 185 15.30 -7.50 -2.80
N GLY A 186 14.17 -8.04 -2.33
CA GLY A 186 14.12 -9.18 -1.42
C GLY A 186 14.42 -8.86 0.04
N MET A 187 14.70 -7.61 0.40
CA MET A 187 14.89 -7.22 1.80
C MET A 187 13.56 -7.12 2.54
N LYS A 188 13.60 -7.46 3.83
CA LYS A 188 12.51 -7.24 4.79
C LYS A 188 12.43 -5.75 5.14
N PHE A 189 11.26 -5.30 5.59
CA PHE A 189 11.13 -3.93 6.08
C PHE A 189 11.71 -3.82 7.50
N THR A 190 12.39 -2.72 7.79
CA THR A 190 13.03 -2.46 9.09
C THR A 190 12.62 -1.08 9.60
N THR A 191 12.32 -0.98 10.90
CA THR A 191 12.01 0.26 11.63
C THR A 191 12.85 0.35 12.91
N LYS A 192 12.80 1.49 13.59
CA LYS A 192 13.59 1.74 14.82
C LYS A 192 13.37 0.70 15.92
N ASP A 193 12.19 0.09 15.95
CA ASP A 193 11.72 -0.87 16.95
C ASP A 193 11.61 -2.30 16.39
N ARG A 194 11.93 -2.51 15.11
CA ARG A 194 11.94 -3.83 14.48
C ARG A 194 13.06 -3.94 13.46
N ASP A 195 14.15 -4.59 13.86
CA ASP A 195 15.31 -4.84 13.04
C ASP A 195 15.15 -6.13 12.24
N ASN A 196 15.05 -6.00 10.92
CA ASN A 196 15.04 -7.11 9.97
C ASN A 196 16.10 -6.95 8.87
N ASP A 197 17.05 -6.02 9.04
CA ASP A 197 18.08 -5.79 8.04
C ASP A 197 19.25 -6.78 8.21
N LEU A 198 20.27 -6.66 7.36
CA LEU A 198 21.42 -7.57 7.34
C LEU A 198 22.65 -7.01 8.06
N TRP A 199 22.53 -5.85 8.73
CA TRP A 199 23.62 -5.28 9.51
C TRP A 199 23.66 -5.94 10.90
N ALA A 200 24.71 -6.73 11.17
CA ALA A 200 24.79 -7.51 12.40
C ALA A 200 25.07 -6.66 13.65
N GLU A 201 25.74 -5.52 13.48
CA GLU A 201 26.21 -4.69 14.59
C GLU A 201 25.24 -3.55 14.97
N GLY A 202 24.12 -3.39 14.28
CA GLY A 202 23.18 -2.31 14.56
C GLY A 202 21.97 -2.31 13.64
N ASN A 203 21.08 -1.34 13.87
CA ASN A 203 19.83 -1.20 13.12
C ASN A 203 19.94 -0.04 12.12
N CYS A 204 19.80 -0.33 10.83
CA CYS A 204 19.87 0.68 9.78
C CYS A 204 18.77 1.73 9.88
N ALA A 205 17.58 1.38 10.35
CA ALA A 205 16.49 2.33 10.54
C ALA A 205 16.78 3.33 11.65
N ASP A 206 17.44 2.90 12.71
CA ASP A 206 17.86 3.79 13.80
C ASP A 206 18.94 4.77 13.33
N TRP A 207 19.98 4.24 12.67
CA TRP A 207 21.07 5.05 12.12
C TRP A 207 20.63 6.03 11.03
N SER A 208 19.63 5.64 10.23
CA SER A 208 19.11 6.44 9.11
C SER A 208 17.93 7.34 9.51
N ASN A 209 17.38 7.19 10.71
CA ASN A 209 16.18 7.87 11.19
C ASN A 209 14.94 7.71 10.29
N ALA A 210 14.69 6.52 9.73
CA ALA A 210 13.46 6.22 9.01
C ALA A 210 13.25 4.70 8.88
N GLY A 211 12.04 4.27 8.54
CA GLY A 211 11.78 2.90 8.11
C GLY A 211 12.03 2.69 6.61
N TRP A 212 12.59 1.55 6.22
CA TRP A 212 12.84 1.19 4.82
C TRP A 212 13.10 -0.31 4.62
N TRP A 213 13.16 -0.75 3.37
CA TRP A 213 13.72 -2.05 2.98
C TRP A 213 15.26 -1.98 2.99
N TYR A 214 15.85 -1.96 4.18
CA TYR A 214 17.30 -1.90 4.34
C TYR A 214 17.96 -3.24 4.06
N ARG A 215 19.15 -3.18 3.47
CA ARG A 215 20.10 -4.30 3.35
C ARG A 215 21.19 -4.19 4.41
N SER A 216 22.27 -3.47 4.13
CA SER A 216 23.33 -3.14 5.10
C SER A 216 24.13 -1.93 4.59
N CYS A 217 23.62 -0.69 4.62
CA CYS A 217 22.24 -0.34 4.92
C CYS A 217 21.41 -0.08 3.66
N LYS A 218 21.78 0.90 2.81
CA LYS A 218 20.99 1.25 1.62
C LYS A 218 21.78 2.04 0.59
N ARG A 219 21.37 1.90 -0.68
CA ARG A 219 21.78 2.74 -1.80
C ARG A 219 20.81 3.86 -2.08
N THR A 220 19.54 3.65 -1.78
CA THR A 220 18.49 4.66 -1.93
C THR A 220 17.76 4.82 -0.60
N HIS A 221 17.43 6.05 -0.24
CA HIS A 221 16.77 6.34 1.03
C HIS A 221 15.70 7.40 0.80
N LEU A 222 14.49 6.95 0.44
CA LEU A 222 13.41 7.85 0.06
C LEU A 222 12.53 8.28 1.23
N SER A 223 12.59 7.53 2.34
CA SER A 223 11.94 7.83 3.60
C SER A 223 12.76 8.75 4.52
N GLY A 224 13.96 9.17 4.11
CA GLY A 224 14.82 10.04 4.90
C GLY A 224 14.26 11.44 5.17
N LYS A 225 15.09 12.27 5.80
CA LYS A 225 14.83 13.68 6.06
C LYS A 225 15.05 14.50 4.80
N LEU A 226 14.13 15.42 4.49
CA LEU A 226 14.32 16.43 3.46
C LEU A 226 15.18 17.57 4.02
N LEU A 227 16.49 17.53 3.73
CA LEU A 227 17.50 18.40 4.37
C LEU A 227 18.01 19.55 3.48
N GLY A 228 17.48 19.70 2.26
CA GLY A 228 17.94 20.76 1.35
C GLY A 228 19.29 20.49 0.67
N LYS A 229 19.83 21.55 0.04
CA LYS A 229 21.17 21.54 -0.60
C LYS A 229 22.32 21.46 0.42
N THR A 230 22.11 21.94 1.63
CA THR A 230 23.14 22.08 2.67
C THR A 230 22.60 21.62 4.01
N PHE A 231 23.34 20.76 4.69
CA PHE A 231 22.99 20.23 6.01
C PHE A 231 24.26 19.79 6.76
N PRO A 232 24.19 19.56 8.09
CA PRO A 232 25.34 19.11 8.87
C PRO A 232 25.88 17.76 8.35
N PRO A 233 27.21 17.56 8.23
CA PRO A 233 27.77 16.29 7.77
C PRO A 233 27.29 15.05 8.53
N SER A 234 26.92 15.20 9.81
CA SER A 234 26.34 14.14 10.65
C SER A 234 25.00 13.60 10.15
N ASP A 235 24.28 14.34 9.30
CA ASP A 235 22.96 13.95 8.78
C ASP A 235 23.01 13.38 7.36
N ILE A 236 24.21 13.23 6.78
CA ILE A 236 24.39 12.70 5.42
C ILE A 236 23.66 11.36 5.21
N TRP A 237 23.67 10.47 6.19
CA TRP A 237 23.03 9.15 6.08
C TRP A 237 21.54 9.12 6.41
N LYS A 238 21.01 10.23 6.93
CA LYS A 238 19.60 10.43 7.29
C LYS A 238 18.83 11.13 6.19
N ARG A 239 19.52 11.76 5.23
CA ARG A 239 18.91 12.52 4.14
C ARG A 239 18.07 11.66 3.20
N THR A 240 17.17 12.30 2.48
CA THR A 240 16.47 11.68 1.34
C THR A 240 17.38 11.68 0.12
N TYR A 241 17.80 10.52 -0.40
CA TYR A 241 18.71 10.48 -1.56
C TYR A 241 18.49 9.29 -2.49
N TRP A 242 18.95 9.46 -3.73
CA TRP A 242 19.09 8.41 -4.73
C TRP A 242 20.53 8.46 -5.24
N ILE A 243 21.36 7.45 -4.95
CA ILE A 243 22.82 7.50 -5.17
C ILE A 243 23.22 7.96 -6.59
N GLY A 244 22.40 7.67 -7.60
CA GLY A 244 22.64 8.03 -8.98
C GLY A 244 22.21 9.42 -9.42
N SER A 245 21.60 10.26 -8.57
CA SER A 245 21.05 11.57 -8.95
C SER A 245 22.12 12.66 -9.14
N ASN A 246 23.18 12.33 -9.89
CA ASN A 246 24.30 13.18 -10.33
C ASN A 246 25.50 13.32 -9.35
N GLY A 247 25.71 12.37 -8.44
CA GLY A 247 26.89 12.38 -7.55
C GLY A 247 26.94 13.57 -6.58
N LYS A 248 25.79 14.20 -6.33
CA LYS A 248 25.67 15.36 -5.44
C LYS A 248 25.25 14.88 -4.05
N ASP A 249 25.92 15.39 -3.03
CA ASP A 249 25.66 15.07 -1.63
C ASP A 249 24.49 15.87 -1.02
N TYR A 250 23.52 16.32 -1.82
CA TYR A 250 22.32 16.95 -1.27
C TYR A 250 21.18 15.96 -1.00
N SER A 251 20.20 16.41 -0.21
CA SER A 251 18.91 15.74 -0.11
C SER A 251 18.05 16.06 -1.33
N LEU A 252 17.28 15.10 -1.83
CA LEU A 252 16.25 15.36 -2.84
C LEU A 252 15.24 16.40 -2.32
N LYS A 253 14.61 17.11 -3.25
CA LYS A 253 13.59 18.13 -2.98
C LYS A 253 12.21 17.47 -2.89
N GLU A 254 11.86 16.64 -3.87
CA GLU A 254 10.58 15.93 -3.91
C GLU A 254 10.76 14.46 -4.27
N VAL A 255 9.93 13.61 -3.69
CA VAL A 255 9.88 12.17 -3.97
C VAL A 255 8.43 11.71 -3.98
N ARG A 256 8.05 10.94 -5.00
CA ARG A 256 6.75 10.26 -5.04
C ARG A 256 6.90 8.82 -5.48
N MET A 257 6.30 7.90 -4.73
CA MET A 257 6.18 6.49 -5.12
C MET A 257 4.71 6.16 -5.39
N MET A 258 4.44 5.48 -6.50
CA MET A 258 3.10 5.14 -6.92
C MET A 258 3.03 3.75 -7.54
N VAL A 259 1.93 3.05 -7.31
CA VAL A 259 1.67 1.74 -7.91
C VAL A 259 0.47 1.80 -8.85
N ARG A 260 0.50 0.95 -9.87
CA ARG A 260 -0.63 0.78 -10.79
C ARG A 260 -0.69 -0.69 -11.20
N PRO A 261 -1.87 -1.34 -11.19
CA PRO A 261 -1.97 -2.72 -11.64
C PRO A 261 -1.59 -2.82 -13.11
N LEU A 262 -0.79 -3.83 -13.43
CA LEU A 262 -0.66 -4.29 -14.81
C LEU A 262 -1.99 -4.93 -15.20
N ARG A 263 -2.37 -4.80 -16.48
CA ARG A 263 -3.53 -5.56 -16.95
C ARG A 263 -3.25 -7.04 -16.67
N PRO A 264 -4.22 -7.83 -16.18
CA PRO A 264 -4.24 -9.22 -16.57
C PRO A 264 -4.47 -9.16 -18.08
N ASP A 265 -3.40 -9.32 -18.83
CA ASP A 265 -3.54 -9.67 -20.24
C ASP A 265 -4.36 -10.98 -20.20
N LEU A 266 -5.56 -10.90 -20.77
CA LEU A 266 -6.59 -11.94 -20.80
C LEU A 266 -6.02 -13.28 -21.30
#